data_AF-A0A973SJQ4-F1
#
_entry.id   AF-A0A973SJQ4-F1
#
_cell.length_a   1.000
_cell.length_b   1.000
_cell.length_c   1.000
_cell.angle_alpha   90.00
_cell.angle_beta   90.00
_cell.angle_gamma   90.00
#
_symmetry.space_group_name_H-M   'P 1'
#
loop_
_entity.id
_entity.type
_entity.pdbx_description
1 polymer ?
#
loop_
_entity_poly.entity_id
_entity_poly.type
_entity_poly.pdbx_seq_one_letter_code
_entity_poly.pdbx_strand_id
1 'polypeptide(L)' 'MADQANGDDLVWPPNRYEVRWELPGDGVQSEAYSYPTWAREAARKLNEGGWAEGVHVVRLRDGHLLFDPGHGVELPIEEW' A
#
# COMPACT_ATOMS: atom_id res chain seq x y z
N MET A 1 -5.51 45.59 -6.46
CA MET A 1 -5.10 44.21 -6.81
C MET A 1 -5.17 43.43 -5.51
N ALA A 2 -6.13 42.52 -5.39
CA ALA A 2 -6.41 41.82 -4.14
C ALA A 2 -5.35 40.73 -3.93
N ASP A 3 -4.53 40.94 -2.90
CA ASP A 3 -3.84 39.89 -2.16
C ASP A 3 -4.91 39.21 -1.30
N GLN A 4 -5.34 37.99 -1.63
CA GLN A 4 -5.97 37.07 -0.67
C GLN A 4 -5.93 35.59 -1.13
N ALA A 5 -5.39 34.78 -0.22
CA ALA A 5 -5.67 33.36 0.06
C ALA A 5 -5.07 32.28 -0.85
N ASN A 6 -3.81 31.93 -0.57
CA ASN A 6 -3.36 30.54 -0.60
C ASN A 6 -4.15 29.75 0.45
N GLY A 7 -5.29 29.18 0.04
CA GLY A 7 -6.11 28.30 0.87
C GLY A 7 -5.75 26.84 0.61
N ASP A 8 -5.03 26.25 1.56
CA ASP A 8 -4.93 24.81 1.81
C ASP A 8 -4.52 23.94 0.61
N ASP A 9 -3.24 24.05 0.23
CA ASP A 9 -2.50 22.91 -0.32
C ASP A 9 -2.47 21.83 0.77
N LEU A 10 -3.52 21.02 0.85
CA LEU A 10 -3.55 19.77 1.63
C LEU A 10 -2.51 18.85 0.98
N VAL A 11 -1.23 19.11 1.26
CA VAL A 11 -0.11 18.29 0.80
C VAL A 11 -0.34 16.90 1.36
N TRP A 12 -0.81 16.01 0.50
CA TRP A 12 -1.03 14.62 0.85
C TRP A 12 0.27 14.05 1.41
N PRO A 13 0.23 13.31 2.53
CA PRO A 13 1.45 12.73 3.08
C PRO A 13 2.11 11.81 2.03
N PRO A 14 3.46 11.76 1.99
CA PRO A 14 4.15 10.91 1.04
C PRO A 14 3.75 9.45 1.22
N ASN A 15 3.74 8.70 0.12
CA ASN A 15 3.53 7.25 0.16
C ASN A 15 4.65 6.59 0.97
N ARG A 16 4.28 5.63 1.80
CA ARG A 16 5.19 4.89 2.69
C ARG A 16 5.15 3.39 2.48
N TYR A 17 4.09 2.90 1.83
CA TYR A 17 3.83 1.50 1.60
C TYR A 17 3.51 1.28 0.14
N GLU A 18 3.90 0.12 -0.37
CA GLU A 18 3.55 -0.32 -1.71
C GLU A 18 2.97 -1.73 -1.59
N VAL A 19 1.72 -1.86 -2.02
CA VAL A 19 1.03 -3.14 -2.17
C VAL A 19 1.29 -3.61 -3.59
N ARG A 20 1.76 -4.84 -3.76
CA ARG A 20 2.00 -5.47 -5.05
C ARG A 20 1.24 -6.78 -5.15
N TRP A 21 0.78 -7.09 -6.34
CA TRP A 21 0.08 -8.34 -6.63
C TRP A 21 0.19 -8.68 -8.11
N GLU A 22 -0.10 -9.94 -8.44
CA GLU A 22 -0.13 -10.43 -9.80
C GLU A 22 -1.57 -10.72 -10.21
N LEU A 23 -1.93 -10.28 -11.41
CA LEU A 23 -3.20 -10.61 -12.05
C LEU A 23 -2.96 -11.67 -13.14
N PRO A 24 -3.68 -12.80 -13.14
CA PRO A 24 -3.56 -13.80 -14.19
C PRO A 24 -3.80 -13.20 -15.58
N GLY A 25 -2.74 -13.14 -16.40
CA GLY A 25 -2.78 -12.59 -17.76
C GLY A 25 -2.44 -11.10 -17.89
N ASP A 26 -2.48 -10.33 -16.80
CA ASP A 26 -2.22 -8.87 -16.80
C ASP A 26 -0.90 -8.48 -16.11
N GLY A 27 -0.20 -9.46 -15.51
CA GLY A 27 1.13 -9.28 -14.92
C GLY A 27 1.11 -8.62 -13.53
N VAL A 28 2.24 -8.05 -13.15
CA VAL A 28 2.45 -7.43 -11.83
C VAL A 28 1.81 -6.05 -11.79
N GLN A 29 0.98 -5.83 -10.77
CA GLN A 29 0.35 -4.56 -10.43
C GLN A 29 0.89 -4.03 -9.10
N SER A 30 0.79 -2.72 -8.89
CA SER A 30 1.23 -2.09 -7.66
C SER A 30 0.42 -0.83 -7.35
N GLU A 31 0.15 -0.59 -6.07
CA GLU A 31 -0.45 0.63 -5.59
C GLU A 31 0.25 1.11 -4.31
N ALA A 32 0.46 2.42 -4.22
CA ALA A 32 1.20 3.03 -3.12
C ALA A 32 0.27 3.79 -2.17
N TYR A 33 0.55 3.68 -0.88
CA TYR A 33 -0.28 4.20 0.20
C TYR A 33 0.55 4.99 1.22
N SER A 34 -0.01 6.08 1.73
CA SER A 34 0.61 6.89 2.79
C SER A 34 0.35 6.32 4.19
N TYR A 35 -0.76 5.61 4.40
CA TYR A 35 -1.20 5.10 5.69
C TYR A 35 -1.16 3.57 5.74
N PRO A 36 -0.67 2.96 6.84
CA PRO A 36 -0.47 1.52 6.93
C PRO A 36 -1.79 0.75 6.97
N THR A 37 -2.82 1.32 7.59
CA THR A 37 -4.16 0.71 7.69
C THR A 37 -4.78 0.48 6.32
N TRP A 38 -4.67 1.45 5.42
CA TRP A 38 -5.18 1.33 4.06
C TRP A 38 -4.39 0.33 3.22
N ALA A 39 -3.05 0.34 3.33
CA ALA A 39 -2.22 -0.67 2.68
C ALA A 39 -2.59 -2.09 3.13
N ARG A 40 -2.79 -2.29 4.44
CA ARG A 40 -3.19 -3.59 5.01
C ARG A 40 -4.57 -4.03 4.53
N GLU A 41 -5.55 -3.15 4.58
CA GLU A 41 -6.90 -3.46 4.11
C GLU A 41 -6.93 -3.80 2.62
N ALA A 42 -6.18 -3.07 1.79
CA ALA A 42 -6.06 -3.35 0.36
C ALA A 42 -5.42 -4.73 0.11
N ALA A 43 -4.28 -5.01 0.75
CA ALA A 43 -3.60 -6.30 0.63
C ALA A 43 -4.47 -7.47 1.10
N ARG A 44 -5.21 -7.31 2.20
CA ARG A 44 -6.14 -8.34 2.68
C ARG A 44 -7.29 -8.56 1.72
N LYS A 45 -7.89 -7.50 1.18
CA LYS A 45 -8.97 -7.63 0.18
C LYS A 45 -8.50 -8.33 -1.09
N LEU A 46 -7.27 -8.04 -1.54
CA LEU A 46 -6.65 -8.71 -2.68
C LEU A 46 -6.46 -10.21 -2.40
N ASN A 47 -5.87 -10.54 -1.25
CA ASN A 47 -5.63 -11.93 -0.84
C ASN A 47 -6.92 -12.73 -0.63
N GLU A 48 -7.91 -12.15 0.07
CA GLU A 48 -9.21 -12.78 0.34
C GLU A 48 -10.08 -12.87 -0.94
N GLY A 49 -9.86 -11.99 -1.91
CA GLY A 49 -10.61 -11.95 -3.17
C GLY A 49 -10.32 -13.11 -4.13
N GLY A 50 -9.14 -13.74 -4.03
CA GLY A 50 -8.78 -14.94 -4.80
C GLY A 50 -8.58 -14.73 -6.31
N TRP A 51 -8.55 -13.48 -6.79
CA TRP A 51 -8.26 -13.12 -8.19
C TRP A 51 -6.87 -12.51 -8.37
N ALA A 52 -6.16 -12.28 -7.28
CA ALA A 52 -4.80 -11.77 -7.26
C ALA A 52 -3.86 -12.81 -6.61
N GLU A 53 -2.68 -12.98 -7.19
CA GLU A 53 -1.63 -13.87 -6.70
C GLU A 53 -0.44 -13.04 -6.18
N GLY A 54 0.46 -13.68 -5.42
CA GLY A 54 1.71 -13.04 -4.98
C GLY A 54 1.52 -11.73 -4.21
N VAL A 55 0.40 -11.57 -3.48
CA VAL A 55 0.07 -10.32 -2.79
C VAL A 55 1.10 -10.04 -1.70
N HIS A 56 1.79 -8.91 -1.76
CA HIS A 56 2.72 -8.51 -0.72
C HIS A 56 2.73 -7.00 -0.48
N VAL A 57 3.17 -6.59 0.71
CA VAL A 57 3.33 -5.18 1.07
C VAL A 57 4.75 -4.92 1.52
N VAL A 58 5.39 -3.92 0.92
CA VAL A 58 6.70 -3.44 1.33
C VAL A 58 6.61 -2.03 1.91
N ARG A 59 7.44 -1.75 2.91
CA ARG A 59 7.68 -0.39 3.37
C ARG A 59 8.72 0.27 2.46
N LEU A 60 8.36 1.39 1.86
CA LEU A 60 9.19 2.07 0.85
C LEU A 60 10.50 2.64 1.41
N ARG A 61 10.54 3.01 2.70
CA ARG A 61 11.72 3.65 3.31
C ARG A 61 12.94 2.72 3.39
N ASP A 62 12.70 1.43 3.62
CA ASP A 62 13.70 0.43 3.98
C ASP A 62 13.54 -0.90 3.23
N GLY A 63 12.52 -1.02 2.37
CA GLY A 63 12.21 -2.23 1.61
C GLY A 63 11.70 -3.38 2.46
N HIS A 64 11.33 -3.15 3.73
CA HIS A 64 10.93 -4.22 4.64
C HIS A 64 9.59 -4.85 4.20
N LEU A 65 9.53 -6.18 4.14
CA LEU A 65 8.34 -6.94 3.81
C LEU A 65 7.41 -7.01 5.04
N LEU A 66 6.24 -6.39 4.95
CA LEU A 66 5.28 -6.29 6.05
C LEU A 66 4.18 -7.35 5.97
N PHE A 67 3.86 -7.79 4.76
CA PHE A 67 2.79 -8.74 4.46
C PHE A 67 3.18 -9.56 3.24
N ASP A 68 3.07 -10.88 3.35
CA ASP A 68 3.19 -11.88 2.28
C ASP A 68 2.54 -13.18 2.77
N PRO A 69 1.26 -13.42 2.44
CA PRO A 69 0.53 -14.58 2.91
C PRO A 69 1.03 -15.89 2.28
N GLY A 70 1.67 -15.83 1.11
CA GLY A 70 2.28 -16.99 0.46
C GLY A 70 3.47 -17.54 1.25
N HIS A 71 4.16 -16.67 1.98
CA HIS A 71 5.26 -17.02 2.88
C HIS A 71 4.88 -16.98 4.37
N GLY A 72 3.61 -16.79 4.71
CA GLY A 72 3.12 -16.74 6.09
C GLY A 72 3.54 -15.49 6.87
N VAL A 73 3.84 -14.39 6.18
CA VAL A 73 4.23 -13.11 6.76
C VAL A 73 3.02 -12.20 6.89
N GLU A 74 2.69 -11.81 8.11
CA GLU A 74 1.83 -10.65 8.40
C GLU A 74 2.32 -10.04 9.71
N LEU A 75 3.03 -8.92 9.62
CA LEU A 75 3.46 -8.17 10.80
C LEU A 75 2.25 -7.48 11.46
N PRO A 76 2.27 -7.27 12.79
CA PRO A 76 1.25 -6.47 13.46
C PRO A 76 1.29 -5.01 12.97
N ILE A 77 0.15 -4.32 12.96
CA ILE A 77 0.03 -2.98 12.33
C ILE A 77 0.93 -1.92 12.98
N GLU A 78 1.30 -2.11 14.25
CA GLU A 78 2.23 -1.29 15.00
C GLU A 78 3.66 -1.37 14.46
N GLU A 79 3.97 -2.44 13.72
CA GLU A 79 5.24 -2.69 13.05
C GLU A 79 5.21 -2.35 11.55
N TRP A 80 4.16 -1.70 11.06
CA TRP A 80 4.04 -1.24 9.67
C TRP A 80 4.62 0.17 9.49
#